data_AF-A0A967W526-F1
#
_entry.id   AF-A0A967W526-F1
#
_cell.length_a   1.000
_cell.length_b   1.000
_cell.length_c   1.000
_cell.angle_alpha   90.00
_cell.angle_beta   90.00
_cell.angle_gamma   90.00
#
_symmetry.space_group_name_H-M   'P 1'
#
loop_
_entity.id
_entity.type
_entity.pdbx_description
1 polymer ?
#
loop_
_entity_poly.entity_id
_entity_poly.type
_entity_poly.pdbx_seq_one_letter_code
_entity_poly.pdbx_strand_id
1 'polypeptide(L)' 'MPHIESSFNINAASRAGAKGMWQFMWGTARYFMKINRIMDQRFDPLYSTEAAARLLKR' A
#
# COMPACT_ATOMS: atom_id res chain seq x y z
N MET A 1 -1.00 -26.28 3.59
CA MET A 1 -0.31 -25.45 4.61
C MET A 1 -0.11 -24.07 4.01
N PRO A 2 -0.88 -23.03 4.35
CA PRO A 2 -0.63 -21.72 3.75
C PRO A 2 0.54 -21.07 4.50
N HIS A 3 1.67 -20.97 3.81
CA HIS A 3 2.83 -20.19 4.25
C HIS A 3 2.43 -18.71 4.30
N ILE A 4 2.12 -18.22 5.50
CA ILE A 4 2.17 -16.79 5.80
C ILE A 4 3.65 -16.49 6.07
N GLU A 5 4.37 -16.16 5.01
CA GLU A 5 5.68 -15.53 5.09
C GLU A 5 5.51 -14.08 4.63
N SER A 6 4.99 -13.27 5.55
CA SER A 6 5.00 -11.82 5.45
C SER A 6 6.45 -11.33 5.55
N SER A 7 7.20 -11.45 4.47
CA SER A 7 8.42 -10.68 4.29
C SER A 7 8.00 -9.21 4.22
N PHE A 8 8.42 -8.44 5.22
CA PHE A 8 8.32 -6.98 5.39
C PHE A 8 8.98 -6.21 4.23
N ASN A 9 8.66 -6.56 2.99
CA ASN A 9 9.23 -5.95 1.82
C ASN A 9 8.44 -4.66 1.57
N ILE A 10 9.08 -3.53 1.80
CA ILE A 10 8.52 -2.21 1.54
C ILE A 10 8.15 -2.08 0.05
N ASN A 11 8.81 -2.86 -0.82
CA ASN A 11 8.50 -2.99 -2.24
C ASN A 11 7.54 -4.14 -2.59
N ALA A 12 6.86 -4.75 -1.61
CA ALA A 12 5.95 -5.86 -1.85
C ALA A 12 4.85 -5.43 -2.83
N ALA A 13 4.96 -5.93 -4.06
CA ALA A 13 3.94 -5.81 -5.08
C ALA A 13 3.26 -7.18 -5.22
N SER A 14 1.98 -7.27 -4.90
CA SER A 14 1.19 -8.45 -5.21
C SER A 14 1.03 -8.61 -6.72
N ARG A 15 0.86 -9.84 -7.19
CA ARG A 15 0.45 -10.14 -8.58
C ARG A 15 -0.84 -9.43 -8.99
N ALA A 16 -1.69 -9.10 -8.00
CA ALA A 16 -2.93 -8.35 -8.18
C ALA A 16 -2.75 -6.81 -8.20
N GLY A 17 -1.53 -6.28 -7.99
CA GLY A 17 -1.24 -4.84 -8.07
C GLY A 17 -1.35 -4.06 -6.76
N ALA A 18 -1.54 -4.75 -5.63
CA ALA A 18 -1.36 -4.18 -4.30
C ALA A 18 0.12 -3.84 -4.05
N LYS A 19 0.42 -2.67 -3.49
CA LYS A 19 1.81 -2.20 -3.29
C LYS A 19 2.02 -1.59 -1.91
N GLY A 20 3.26 -1.65 -1.44
CA GLY A 20 3.70 -1.01 -0.21
C GLY A 20 3.39 -1.80 1.06
N MET A 21 3.78 -1.25 2.19
CA MET A 21 3.66 -1.91 3.51
C MET A 21 2.23 -2.34 3.84
N TRP A 22 1.26 -1.50 3.50
CA TRP A 22 -0.16 -1.75 3.76
C TRP A 22 -0.90 -2.41 2.58
N GLN A 23 -0.17 -2.88 1.56
CA GLN A 23 -0.73 -3.58 0.39
C GLN A 23 -1.90 -2.82 -0.25
N PHE A 24 -1.70 -1.54 -0.52
CA PHE A 24 -2.72 -0.68 -1.10
C PHE A 24 -2.95 -0.99 -2.58
N MET A 25 -4.19 -1.35 -2.93
CA MET A 25 -4.67 -1.40 -4.30
C MET A 25 -4.64 -0.01 -4.93
N TRP A 26 -4.29 0.08 -6.22
CA TRP A 26 -4.20 1.38 -6.90
C TRP A 26 -5.50 2.18 -6.76
N GLY A 27 -6.66 1.56 -7.02
CA GLY A 27 -7.97 2.20 -6.93
C GLY A 27 -8.27 2.81 -5.56
N THR A 28 -8.02 2.08 -4.47
CA THR A 28 -8.23 2.57 -3.10
C THR A 28 -7.23 3.67 -2.74
N ALA A 29 -5.96 3.48 -3.13
CA ALA A 29 -4.89 4.36 -2.71
C ALA A 29 -5.03 5.80 -3.26
N ARG A 30 -5.58 5.98 -4.47
CA ARG A 30 -5.80 7.32 -5.08
C ARG A 30 -6.72 8.22 -4.26
N TYR A 31 -7.56 7.64 -3.40
CA TYR A 31 -8.46 8.41 -2.53
C TYR A 31 -7.75 8.98 -1.30
N PHE A 32 -6.59 8.42 -0.92
CA PHE A 32 -5.90 8.76 0.33
C PHE A 32 -4.49 9.30 0.11
N MET A 33 -3.88 9.09 -1.06
CA MET A 33 -2.51 9.49 -1.35
C MET A 33 -2.30 9.77 -2.86
N LYS A 34 -1.23 10.50 -3.19
CA LYS A 34 -0.87 10.85 -4.56
C LYS A 34 -0.12 9.69 -5.23
N ILE A 35 -0.64 9.28 -6.39
CA ILE A 35 -0.04 8.24 -7.22
C ILE A 35 0.02 8.73 -8.66
N ASN A 36 1.25 8.98 -9.11
CA ASN A 36 1.60 9.40 -10.46
C ASN A 36 2.72 8.50 -11.01
N ARG A 37 3.02 8.63 -12.31
CA ARG A 37 4.06 7.81 -12.96
C ARG A 37 5.46 8.01 -12.39
N ILE A 38 5.69 9.14 -11.71
CA ILE A 38 6.99 9.53 -11.13
C ILE A 38 7.03 9.28 -9.62
N MET A 39 5.87 9.30 -8.94
CA MET A 39 5.79 9.20 -7.49
C MET A 39 4.58 8.34 -7.10
N ASP A 40 4.83 7.25 -6.38
CA ASP A 40 3.82 6.34 -5.88
C ASP A 40 3.92 6.30 -4.35
N GLN A 41 3.09 7.10 -3.68
CA GLN A 41 3.13 7.26 -2.22
C GLN A 41 2.73 5.98 -1.45
N ARG A 42 2.32 4.91 -2.14
CA ARG A 42 2.07 3.61 -1.51
C ARG A 42 3.33 3.03 -0.86
N PHE A 43 4.50 3.35 -1.42
CA PHE A 43 5.80 2.92 -0.91
C PHE A 43 6.34 3.81 0.22
N ASP A 44 5.78 5.01 0.39
CA ASP A 44 6.20 5.91 1.45
C ASP A 44 5.51 5.51 2.77
N PRO A 45 6.26 5.09 3.79
CA PRO A 45 5.67 4.55 5.01
C PRO A 45 4.83 5.58 5.78
N LEU A 46 5.14 6.88 5.65
CA LEU A 46 4.39 7.95 6.32
C LEU A 46 3.02 8.11 5.67
N TYR A 47 2.99 8.33 4.34
CA TYR A 47 1.74 8.50 3.61
C TYR A 47 0.89 7.22 3.58
N SER A 48 1.53 6.07 3.44
CA SER A 48 0.86 4.76 3.44
C SER A 48 0.23 4.47 4.81
N THR A 49 0.91 4.79 5.92
CA THR A 49 0.33 4.61 7.26
C THR A 49 -0.80 5.58 7.56
N GLU A 50 -0.68 6.85 7.15
CA GLU A 50 -1.78 7.81 7.32
C GLU A 50 -3.02 7.38 6.53
N ALA A 51 -2.83 6.94 5.28
CA ALA A 51 -3.92 6.40 4.47
C ALA A 51 -4.56 5.17 5.10
N ALA A 52 -3.78 4.27 5.70
CA ALA A 52 -4.28 3.09 6.40
C ALA A 52 -5.13 3.49 7.60
N ALA A 53 -4.68 4.46 8.40
CA ALA A 53 -5.44 4.99 9.53
C ALA A 53 -6.77 5.64 9.09
N ARG A 54 -6.77 6.38 7.97
CA ARG A 54 -7.98 6.97 7.39
C ARG A 54 -8.94 5.92 6.83
N LEU A 55 -8.42 4.86 6.20
CA LEU A 55 -9.22 3.75 5.67
C LEU A 55 -9.90 2.97 6.81
N LEU A 56 -9.18 2.72 7.91
CA LEU A 56 -9.69 1.99 9.08
C LEU A 56 -10.67 2.80 9.94
N LYS A 57 -10.63 4.13 9.87
CA LYS A 57 -11.59 5.01 10.56
C LYS A 57 -12.95 5.10 9.88
N ARG A 58 -13.11 4.47 8.72
CA ARG A 58 -14.32 4.51 7.90
C ARG A 58 -15.16 3.27 8.13
#